data_AF-A0A2H6N2M0-F1
#
_entry.id   AF-A0A2H6N2M0-F1
#
_cell.length_a   1.000
_cell.length_b   1.000
_cell.length_c   1.000
_cell.angle_alpha   90.00
_cell.angle_beta   90.00
_cell.angle_gamma   90.00
#
_symmetry.space_group_name_H-M   'P 1'
#
loop_
_entity.id
_entity.type
_entity.pdbx_description
1 polymer ?
#
loop_
_entity_poly.entity_id
_entity_poly.type
_entity_poly.pdbx_seq_one_letter_code
_entity_poly.pdbx_strand_id
1 'polypeptide(L)'
;DTAGPEAAMEAEEWMAGKTAPPILISLREAYVPTKQRDLKINRRSLLPEGRPTIPSNTGLSATSSSAMTPAAVTSALSATAASGEGRQLTEEVLREVASLRALVAAQGERIARLELQLSRIENGDV
;
A
#
# COMPACT_ATOMS: atom_id res chain seq x y z
N ASP A 1 -23.87 -17.01 20.44
CA ASP A 1 -22.50 -16.59 20.78
C ASP A 1 -22.05 -15.49 19.82
N THR A 2 -21.13 -14.63 20.25
CA THR A 2 -20.63 -13.47 19.48
C THR A 2 -19.11 -13.52 19.40
N ALA A 3 -18.50 -12.93 18.37
CA ALA A 3 -17.05 -12.82 18.30
C ALA A 3 -16.50 -12.05 19.52
N GLY A 4 -15.52 -12.65 20.19
CA GLY A 4 -14.84 -12.09 21.34
C GLY A 4 -13.70 -11.13 20.96
N PRO A 5 -13.13 -10.42 21.95
CA PRO A 5 -12.04 -9.46 21.74
C PRO A 5 -10.67 -10.11 21.53
N GLU A 6 -10.56 -11.43 21.68
CA GLU A 6 -9.32 -12.18 21.47
C GLU A 6 -9.13 -12.51 19.97
N ALA A 7 -7.92 -12.26 19.47
CA ALA A 7 -7.55 -12.67 18.11
C ALA A 7 -7.47 -14.20 18.02
N ALA A 8 -8.06 -14.78 16.98
CA ALA A 8 -8.06 -16.23 16.76
C ALA A 8 -6.69 -16.80 16.35
N MET A 9 -5.76 -15.96 15.92
CA MET A 9 -4.41 -16.34 15.49
C MET A 9 -3.43 -15.17 15.60
N GLU A 10 -2.13 -15.48 15.57
CA GLU A 10 -1.07 -14.47 15.49
C GLU A 10 -0.85 -13.97 14.05
N ALA A 11 -0.21 -12.81 13.91
CA ALA A 11 -0.02 -12.15 12.62
C ALA A 11 0.82 -12.99 11.64
N GLU A 12 1.84 -13.70 12.14
CA GLU A 12 2.72 -14.54 11.33
C GLU A 12 1.97 -15.73 10.71
N GLU A 13 1.00 -16.28 11.43
CA GLU A 13 0.19 -17.40 10.94
C GLU A 13 -0.75 -16.96 9.82
N TRP A 14 -1.38 -15.79 9.98
CA TRP A 14 -2.20 -15.18 8.94
C TRP A 14 -1.38 -14.85 7.68
N MET A 15 -0.19 -14.25 7.87
CA MET A 15 0.73 -13.96 6.76
C MET A 15 1.15 -15.22 6.00
N ALA A 16 1.28 -16.34 6.71
CA ALA A 16 1.62 -17.62 6.12
C ALA A 16 0.40 -18.36 5.50
N GLY A 17 -0.71 -17.66 5.28
CA GLY A 17 -1.90 -18.13 4.55
C GLY A 17 -2.90 -18.93 5.37
N LYS A 18 -2.78 -18.97 6.71
CA LYS A 18 -3.73 -19.69 7.57
C LYS A 18 -4.99 -18.84 7.78
N THR A 19 -6.12 -19.52 7.94
CA THR A 19 -7.43 -18.91 8.22
C THR A 19 -8.07 -19.63 9.41
N ALA A 20 -8.65 -18.87 10.33
CA ALA A 20 -9.33 -19.38 11.52
C ALA A 20 -10.59 -18.54 11.81
N PRO A 21 -11.69 -19.18 12.23
CA PRO A 21 -12.90 -18.48 12.62
C PRO A 21 -12.68 -17.67 13.92
N PRO A 22 -13.46 -16.59 14.14
CA PRO A 22 -13.34 -15.80 15.36
C PRO A 22 -13.67 -16.63 16.61
N ILE A 23 -12.96 -16.37 17.71
CA ILE A 23 -13.24 -16.98 19.00
C ILE A 23 -14.58 -16.46 19.50
N LEU A 24 -15.53 -17.36 19.75
CA LEU A 24 -16.87 -16.98 20.16
C LEU A 24 -16.99 -16.93 21.69
N ILE A 25 -17.70 -15.92 22.20
CA ILE A 25 -18.05 -15.74 23.61
C ILE A 25 -19.58 -15.71 23.79
N SER A 26 -20.04 -16.17 24.95
CA SER A 26 -21.45 -16.09 25.34
C SER A 26 -21.72 -14.79 26.08
N LEU A 27 -22.67 -13.99 25.59
CA LEU A 27 -23.13 -12.79 26.31
C LEU A 27 -23.96 -13.12 27.57
N ARG A 28 -24.29 -14.39 27.79
CA ARG A 28 -24.99 -14.83 29.01
C ARG A 28 -24.09 -14.78 30.25
N GLU A 29 -22.77 -14.82 30.06
CA GLU A 29 -21.76 -14.90 31.13
C GLU A 29 -21.30 -13.52 31.65
N ALA A 30 -22.04 -12.45 31.33
CA ALA A 30 -21.68 -11.06 31.63
C ALA A 30 -20.35 -10.62 30.99
N TYR A 31 -19.83 -9.46 31.41
CA TYR A 31 -18.60 -8.89 30.86
C TYR A 31 -17.38 -9.73 31.24
N VAL A 32 -16.63 -10.19 30.23
CA VAL A 32 -15.35 -10.88 30.38
C VAL A 32 -14.23 -9.86 30.12
N PRO A 33 -13.46 -9.46 31.16
CA PRO A 33 -12.34 -8.54 30.98
C PRO A 33 -11.29 -9.12 30.03
N THR A 34 -10.72 -8.25 29.19
CA THR A 34 -9.67 -8.66 28.25
C THR A 34 -8.34 -8.85 28.97
N LYS A 35 -7.58 -9.89 28.61
CA LYS A 35 -6.16 -9.96 28.98
C LYS A 35 -5.41 -8.94 28.12
N GLN A 36 -4.99 -7.85 28.74
CA GLN A 36 -4.24 -6.79 28.08
C GLN A 36 -2.92 -7.38 27.53
N ARG A 37 -2.77 -7.41 26.20
CA ARG A 37 -1.48 -7.73 25.56
C ARG A 37 -0.70 -6.42 25.44
N ASP A 38 0.53 -6.39 25.94
CA ASP A 38 1.38 -5.21 25.84
C ASP A 38 1.79 -4.97 24.38
N LEU A 39 1.18 -3.96 23.74
CA LEU A 39 1.51 -3.55 22.39
C LEU A 39 2.79 -2.71 22.37
N LYS A 40 3.93 -3.37 22.14
CA LYS A 40 5.22 -2.70 21.95
C LYS A 40 5.40 -2.33 20.47
N ILE A 41 5.22 -1.05 20.17
CA ILE A 41 5.41 -0.51 18.81
C ILE A 41 6.80 0.13 18.73
N ASN A 42 7.67 -0.37 17.84
CA ASN A 42 8.95 0.27 17.55
C ASN A 42 8.75 1.32 16.45
N ARG A 43 8.61 2.60 16.83
CA ARG A 43 8.56 3.72 15.87
C ARG A 43 9.96 4.11 15.43
N ARG A 44 10.56 3.33 14.52
CA ARG A 44 11.72 3.80 13.75
C ARG A 44 11.22 4.62 12.56
N SER A 45 11.60 5.88 12.48
CA SER A 45 11.36 6.73 11.31
C SER A 45 12.10 6.13 10.11
N LEU A 46 11.38 5.77 9.05
CA LEU A 46 11.95 5.29 7.78
C LEU A 46 12.08 6.42 6.74
N LEU A 47 11.99 7.67 7.19
CA LEU A 47 12.24 8.84 6.34
C LEU A 47 13.75 8.94 6.09
N PRO A 48 14.22 9.17 4.84
CA PRO A 48 15.63 9.37 4.54
C PRO A 48 16.22 10.47 5.43
N GLU A 49 17.36 10.18 6.08
CA GLU A 49 18.18 11.09 6.87
C GLU A 49 18.26 12.49 6.21
N GLY A 50 17.52 13.46 6.74
CA GLY A 50 17.53 14.80 6.15
C GLY A 50 16.63 15.83 6.81
N ARG A 51 15.74 15.44 7.74
CA ARG A 51 14.91 16.40 8.48
C ARG A 51 15.14 16.25 9.98
N PRO A 52 15.54 17.32 10.70
CA PRO A 52 15.68 17.27 12.16
C PRO A 52 14.29 17.07 12.77
N THR A 53 14.06 15.91 13.39
CA THR A 53 12.84 15.64 14.15
C THR A 53 13.03 16.16 15.56
N ILE A 54 12.43 17.31 15.85
CA ILE A 54 12.23 17.80 17.22
C ILE A 54 11.30 16.79 17.94
N PRO A 55 11.58 16.40 19.19
CA PRO A 55 10.69 15.52 19.94
C PRO A 55 9.42 16.29 20.34
N SER A 56 8.36 16.21 19.52
CA SER A 56 7.05 16.77 19.86
C SER A 56 6.23 15.74 20.63
N ASN A 57 6.29 15.85 21.97
CA ASN A 57 5.33 15.24 22.87
C ASN A 57 4.12 16.18 23.02
N THR A 58 3.07 16.06 22.18
CA THR A 58 1.70 16.51 22.50
C THR A 58 0.69 16.21 21.39
N GLY A 59 -0.49 15.71 21.78
CA GLY A 59 -1.81 16.26 21.42
C GLY A 59 -2.24 16.33 19.94
N LEU A 60 -3.28 15.55 19.63
CA LEU A 60 -4.49 15.89 18.86
C LEU A 60 -4.38 16.86 17.65
N SER A 61 -4.85 16.33 16.51
CA SER A 61 -5.49 17.02 15.37
C SER A 61 -4.59 17.79 14.39
N ALA A 62 -4.47 17.24 13.17
CA ALA A 62 -4.71 18.00 11.94
C ALA A 62 -4.79 17.04 10.75
N THR A 63 -5.98 16.92 10.17
CA THR A 63 -6.19 16.43 8.81
C THR A 63 -5.34 17.27 7.86
N SER A 64 -4.25 16.71 7.36
CA SER A 64 -3.46 17.30 6.28
C SER A 64 -3.45 16.28 5.14
N SER A 65 -4.31 16.55 4.17
CA SER A 65 -4.34 15.90 2.87
C SER A 65 -2.96 16.02 2.23
N SER A 66 -2.15 14.98 2.36
CA SER A 66 -0.85 14.90 1.70
C SER A 66 -1.03 14.15 0.40
N ALA A 67 -0.96 14.89 -0.70
CA ALA A 67 -0.98 14.37 -2.06
C ALA A 67 0.04 13.23 -2.18
N MET A 68 -0.46 12.03 -2.48
CA MET A 68 0.35 10.83 -2.67
C MET A 68 1.22 11.03 -3.91
N THR A 69 2.52 11.19 -3.72
CA THR A 69 3.49 11.10 -4.81
C THR A 69 3.76 9.63 -5.12
N PRO A 70 3.90 9.24 -6.40
CA PRO A 70 4.01 7.83 -6.82
C PRO A 70 5.30 7.13 -6.38
N ALA A 71 6.23 7.83 -5.70
CA ALA A 71 7.43 7.25 -5.11
C ALA A 71 7.19 6.63 -3.72
N ALA A 72 6.13 7.05 -3.00
CA ALA A 72 5.83 6.54 -1.67
C ALA A 72 5.17 5.14 -1.71
N VAL A 73 4.45 4.82 -2.80
CA VAL A 73 3.76 3.53 -2.96
C VAL A 73 4.73 2.37 -3.22
N THR A 74 5.88 2.61 -3.85
CA THR A 74 6.92 1.59 -4.08
C THR A 74 7.66 1.20 -2.80
N SER A 75 7.86 2.15 -1.87
CA SER A 75 8.52 1.87 -0.59
C SER A 75 7.59 1.23 0.44
N ALA A 76 6.29 1.55 0.44
CA ALA A 76 5.32 0.93 1.34
C ALA A 76 5.09 -0.56 1.04
N LEU A 77 5.19 -0.98 -0.22
CA LEU A 77 5.04 -2.37 -0.65
C LEU A 77 6.27 -3.25 -0.32
N SER A 78 7.43 -2.62 -0.10
CA SER A 78 8.66 -3.34 0.23
C SER A 78 8.65 -3.90 1.66
N ALA A 79 7.79 -3.38 2.55
CA ALA A 79 7.67 -3.85 3.94
C ALA A 79 6.76 -5.09 4.09
N THR A 80 5.95 -5.42 3.08
CA THR A 80 5.05 -6.59 3.08
C THR A 80 5.65 -7.85 2.45
N ALA A 81 6.90 -7.79 1.98
CA ALA A 81 7.54 -8.86 1.19
C ALA A 81 8.44 -9.79 2.05
N ALA A 82 7.98 -10.21 3.22
CA ALA A 82 8.71 -11.18 4.06
C ALA A 82 8.64 -12.63 3.54
N SER A 83 7.86 -12.91 2.48
CA SER A 83 7.87 -14.18 1.74
C SER A 83 8.47 -13.99 0.35
N GLY A 84 9.38 -14.90 -0.04
CA GLY A 84 10.09 -14.85 -1.34
C GLY A 84 9.16 -14.90 -2.55
N GLU A 85 7.95 -15.44 -2.42
CA GLU A 85 6.92 -15.44 -3.45
C GLU A 85 6.27 -14.06 -3.62
N GLY A 86 5.96 -13.38 -2.52
CA GLY A 86 5.43 -12.01 -2.55
C GLY A 86 6.41 -11.03 -3.20
N ARG A 87 7.72 -11.20 -2.94
CA ARG A 87 8.75 -10.40 -3.60
C ARG A 87 8.80 -10.61 -5.11
N GLN A 88 8.68 -11.85 -5.58
CA GLN A 88 8.69 -12.16 -7.01
C GLN A 88 7.47 -11.57 -7.73
N LEU A 89 6.28 -11.68 -7.13
CA LEU A 89 5.06 -11.06 -7.66
C LEU A 89 5.18 -9.54 -7.73
N THR A 90 5.77 -8.89 -6.71
CA THR A 90 5.97 -7.43 -6.74
C THR A 90 6.93 -6.99 -7.84
N GLU A 91 8.01 -7.74 -8.08
CA GLU A 91 8.96 -7.45 -9.17
C GLU A 91 8.30 -7.62 -10.54
N GLU A 92 7.50 -8.67 -10.72
CA GLU A 92 6.75 -8.91 -11.96
C GLU A 92 5.76 -7.78 -12.25
N VAL A 93 4.97 -7.36 -11.25
CA VAL A 93 4.04 -6.24 -11.39
C VAL A 93 4.77 -4.94 -11.73
N LEU A 94 5.91 -4.65 -11.10
CA LEU A 94 6.69 -3.45 -11.42
C LEU A 94 7.22 -3.47 -12.85
N ARG A 95 7.68 -4.64 -13.31
CA ARG A 95 8.14 -4.85 -14.69
C ARG A 95 7.00 -4.65 -15.70
N GLU A 96 5.81 -5.18 -15.43
CA GLU A 96 4.65 -4.99 -16.31
C GLU A 96 4.20 -3.53 -16.35
N VAL A 97 4.17 -2.84 -15.20
CA VAL A 97 3.83 -1.41 -15.15
C VAL A 97 4.82 -0.58 -15.97
N ALA A 98 6.11 -0.89 -15.92
CA ALA A 98 7.12 -0.23 -16.74
C ALA A 98 6.91 -0.50 -18.25
N SER A 99 6.60 -1.75 -18.61
CA SER A 99 6.28 -2.14 -19.99
C SER A 99 5.06 -1.39 -20.54
N LEU A 100 3.97 -1.34 -19.77
CA LEU A 100 2.75 -0.62 -20.15
C LEU A 100 3.00 0.88 -20.33
N ARG A 101 3.79 1.50 -19.46
CA ARG A 101 4.17 2.92 -19.58
C ARG A 101 4.96 3.18 -20.87
N ALA A 102 5.90 2.31 -21.23
CA ALA A 102 6.64 2.44 -22.48
C ALA A 102 5.74 2.32 -23.71
N LEU A 103 4.79 1.38 -23.69
CA LEU A 103 3.82 1.19 -24.78
C LEU A 103 2.93 2.42 -24.94
N VAL A 104 2.39 2.96 -23.83
CA VAL A 104 1.56 4.17 -23.83
C VAL A 104 2.34 5.37 -24.38
N ALA A 105 3.61 5.54 -24.01
CA ALA A 105 4.46 6.61 -24.55
C ALA A 105 4.64 6.47 -26.06
N ALA A 106 4.97 5.27 -26.54
CA ALA A 106 5.13 4.99 -27.97
C ALA A 106 3.83 5.22 -28.76
N GLN A 107 2.68 4.90 -28.17
CA GLN A 107 1.37 5.20 -28.75
C GLN A 107 1.11 6.71 -28.83
N GLY A 108 1.47 7.46 -27.78
CA GLY A 108 1.38 8.93 -27.78
C GLY A 108 2.18 9.56 -28.91
N GLU A 109 3.42 9.13 -29.12
CA GLU A 109 4.25 9.60 -30.24
C GLU A 109 3.66 9.25 -31.61
N ARG A 110 3.10 8.04 -31.74
CA ARG A 110 2.43 7.63 -32.98
C ARG A 110 1.20 8.49 -33.26
N ILE A 111 0.39 8.79 -32.24
CA ILE A 111 -0.78 9.66 -32.37
C ILE A 111 -0.35 11.06 -32.80
N ALA A 112 0.62 11.67 -32.13
CA ALA A 112 1.12 12.99 -32.49
C ALA A 112 1.62 13.08 -33.96
N ARG A 113 2.30 12.02 -34.44
CA ARG A 113 2.72 11.95 -35.86
C ARG A 113 1.52 11.85 -36.81
N LEU A 114 0.52 11.04 -36.48
CA LEU A 114 -0.68 10.90 -37.31
C LEU A 114 -1.49 12.20 -37.34
N GLU A 115 -1.61 12.89 -36.21
CA GLU A 115 -2.27 14.19 -36.11
C GLU A 115 -1.57 15.25 -36.99
N LEU A 116 -0.24 15.27 -37.01
CA LEU A 116 0.53 16.15 -37.90
C LEU A 116 0.35 15.79 -39.39
N GLN A 117 0.25 14.50 -39.72
CA GLN A 117 -0.04 14.08 -41.09
C GLN A 117 -1.45 14.50 -41.51
N LEU A 118 -2.43 14.34 -40.62
CA LEU A 118 -3.81 14.72 -40.89
C LEU A 118 -3.96 16.23 -41.06
N SER A 119 -3.32 17.03 -40.19
CA SER A 119 -3.36 18.49 -40.31
C SER A 119 -2.72 19.00 -41.60
N ARG A 120 -1.66 18.35 -42.07
CA ARG A 120 -1.05 18.69 -43.36
C ARG A 120 -1.99 18.41 -44.53
N ILE A 121 -2.65 17.25 -44.52
CA ILE A 121 -3.66 16.89 -45.54
C ILE A 121 -4.85 17.85 -45.50
N GLU A 122 -5.34 18.20 -44.30
CA GLU A 122 -6.45 19.14 -44.11
C GLU A 122 -6.14 20.53 -44.68
N ASN A 123 -4.90 21.00 -44.53
CA ASN A 123 -4.44 22.28 -45.08
C ASN A 123 -4.13 22.22 -46.59
N GLY A 124 -4.35 21.07 -47.24
CA GLY A 124 -4.15 20.92 -48.69
C GLY A 124 -2.70 20.78 -49.14
N ASP A 125 -1.77 20.54 -48.21
CA ASP A 125 -0.40 20.12 -48.52
C ASP A 125 -0.44 18.62 -48.86
N VAL A 126 -0.51 18.31 -50.15
CA VAL A 126 -0.43 16.94 -50.69
C VAL A 126 0.69 16.83 -51.72
#